data_AF-A0A317JZN2-F1
#
_entry.id   AF-A0A317JZN2-F1
#
_cell.length_a   1.000
_cell.length_b   1.000
_cell.length_c   1.000
_cell.angle_alpha   90.00
_cell.angle_beta   90.00
_cell.angle_gamma   90.00
#
_symmetry.space_group_name_H-M   'P 1'
#
loop_
_entity.id
_entity.type
_entity.pdbx_description
1 polymer ?
#
loop_
_entity_poly.entity_id
_entity_poly.type
_entity_poly.pdbx_seq_one_letter_code
_entity_poly.pdbx_strand_id
1 'polypeptide(L)'
;MAAAAAGARSRSGLVIGVRPDDGTEPGPADCSAVLVTNMGQARNAILVWSADAVIAVGGSWGTLSEVALGLRRGGIPVVVLGGWRILDADGLPVPGPVHVATAEEAVAAALSD
;
A
#
# COMPACT_ATOMS: atom_id res chain seq x y z
N MET A 1 -0.32 -8.40 2.77
CA MET A 1 0.06 -7.71 4.03
C MET A 1 0.92 -8.61 4.93
N ALA A 2 0.46 -9.77 5.40
CA ALA A 2 1.22 -10.63 6.32
C ALA A 2 2.66 -10.95 5.85
N ALA A 3 2.85 -11.34 4.59
CA ALA A 3 4.18 -11.61 4.04
C ALA A 3 5.13 -10.40 4.08
N ALA A 4 4.61 -9.19 3.83
CA ALA A 4 5.40 -7.96 3.91
C ALA A 4 5.79 -7.64 5.36
N ALA A 5 4.87 -7.83 6.31
CA ALA A 5 5.13 -7.68 7.74
C ALA A 5 6.21 -8.66 8.21
N ALA A 6 6.07 -9.96 7.90
CA ALA A 6 7.05 -10.99 8.24
C ALA A 6 8.44 -10.67 7.64
N GLY A 7 8.49 -10.24 6.38
CA GLY A 7 9.72 -9.82 5.72
C GLY A 7 10.42 -8.66 6.45
N ALA A 8 9.68 -7.60 6.78
CA ALA A 8 10.22 -6.48 7.54
C ALA A 8 10.69 -6.90 8.95
N ARG A 9 9.90 -7.70 9.67
CA ARG A 9 10.25 -8.22 11.00
C ARG A 9 11.49 -9.10 10.99
N SER A 10 11.70 -9.92 9.95
CA SER A 10 12.90 -10.75 9.80
C SER A 10 14.21 -9.95 9.75
N ARG A 11 14.10 -8.64 9.46
CA ARG A 11 15.21 -7.68 9.44
C ARG A 11 15.12 -6.64 10.56
N SER A 12 14.37 -6.95 11.62
CA SER A 12 14.11 -6.06 12.77
C SER A 12 13.45 -4.71 12.40
N GLY A 13 12.76 -4.66 11.27
CA GLY A 13 12.02 -3.48 10.83
C GLY A 13 10.78 -3.19 11.69
N LEU A 14 10.42 -1.92 11.77
CA LEU A 14 9.17 -1.47 12.40
C LEU A 14 7.99 -1.77 11.48
N VAL A 15 6.96 -2.42 12.02
CA VAL A 15 5.73 -2.75 11.28
C VAL A 15 4.53 -2.19 12.02
N ILE A 16 3.80 -1.27 11.39
CA ILE A 16 2.57 -0.70 11.94
C ILE A 16 1.37 -1.30 11.20
N GLY A 17 0.49 -1.99 11.93
CA GLY A 17 -0.77 -2.48 11.40
C GLY A 17 -1.88 -1.46 11.59
N VAL A 18 -2.60 -1.07 10.53
CA VAL A 18 -3.79 -0.21 10.63
C VAL A 18 -5.03 -1.04 10.29
N ARG A 19 -5.84 -1.35 11.31
CA ARG A 19 -6.97 -2.27 11.23
C ARG A 19 -8.27 -1.55 10.87
N PRO A 20 -9.10 -2.13 9.99
CA PRO A 20 -10.40 -1.56 9.61
C PRO A 20 -11.51 -1.83 10.63
N ASP A 21 -11.31 -2.78 11.54
CA ASP A 21 -12.29 -3.30 12.50
C ASP A 21 -12.13 -2.68 13.90
N ASP A 22 -12.90 -3.19 14.86
CA ASP A 22 -12.94 -2.76 16.26
C ASP A 22 -11.90 -3.48 17.16
N GLY A 23 -11.03 -4.32 16.58
CA GLY A 23 -9.97 -5.00 17.30
C GLY A 23 -10.41 -6.20 18.14
N THR A 24 -11.66 -6.63 18.05
CA THR A 24 -12.18 -7.82 18.76
C THR A 24 -11.50 -9.11 18.31
N GLU A 25 -11.22 -9.23 17.01
CA GLU A 25 -10.46 -10.35 16.45
C GLU A 25 -8.96 -10.22 16.73
N PRO A 26 -8.19 -11.32 16.85
CA PRO A 26 -6.74 -11.27 16.99
C PRO A 26 -6.07 -10.47 15.88
N GLY A 27 -5.13 -9.59 16.26
CA GLY A 27 -4.37 -8.79 15.30
C GLY A 27 -3.30 -9.59 14.56
N PRO A 28 -2.67 -9.02 13.51
CA PRO A 28 -1.58 -9.68 12.81
C PRO A 28 -0.39 -9.91 13.75
N ALA A 29 0.12 -11.14 13.81
CA ALA A 29 1.18 -11.54 14.74
C ALA A 29 2.50 -10.77 14.55
N ASP A 30 2.75 -10.28 13.32
CA ASP A 30 4.03 -9.66 12.93
C ASP A 30 4.04 -8.13 13.03
N CYS A 31 3.03 -7.51 13.65
CA CYS A 31 3.01 -6.07 13.86
C CYS A 31 3.80 -5.66 15.12
N SER A 32 4.57 -4.57 15.02
CA SER A 32 5.26 -3.94 16.17
C SER A 32 4.30 -3.07 16.99
N ALA A 33 3.33 -2.45 16.32
CA ALA A 33 2.19 -1.79 16.95
C ALA A 33 0.98 -1.89 16.02
N VAL A 34 -0.21 -1.77 16.61
CA VAL A 34 -1.49 -1.85 15.88
C VAL A 34 -2.35 -0.64 16.22
N LEU A 35 -2.84 0.04 15.20
CA LEU A 35 -3.88 1.07 15.30
C LEU A 35 -5.22 0.44 14.91
N VAL A 36 -6.15 0.38 15.85
CA VAL A 36 -7.53 -0.06 15.63
C VAL A 36 -8.36 1.18 15.30
N THR A 37 -8.99 1.21 14.12
CA THR A 37 -9.69 2.42 13.67
C THR A 37 -11.21 2.26 13.63
N ASN A 38 -11.74 1.05 13.47
CA ASN A 38 -13.16 0.80 13.21
C ASN A 38 -13.75 1.65 12.08
N MET A 39 -12.94 1.94 11.05
CA MET A 39 -13.31 2.82 9.92
C MET A 39 -13.65 2.04 8.64
N GLY A 40 -13.64 0.71 8.67
CA GLY A 40 -13.75 -0.10 7.46
C GLY A 40 -12.67 0.32 6.44
N GLN A 41 -13.07 0.54 5.19
CA GLN A 41 -12.16 0.94 4.11
C GLN A 41 -11.66 2.39 4.23
N ALA A 42 -12.32 3.26 5.00
CA ALA A 42 -11.89 4.65 5.14
C ALA A 42 -10.50 4.77 5.81
N ARG A 43 -10.05 3.73 6.53
CA ARG A 43 -8.68 3.65 7.08
C ARG A 43 -7.58 3.70 6.01
N ASN A 44 -7.89 3.41 4.74
CA ASN A 44 -6.92 3.51 3.64
C ASN A 44 -6.37 4.93 3.49
N ALA A 45 -7.15 5.96 3.84
CA ALA A 45 -6.67 7.33 3.85
C ALA A 45 -5.55 7.53 4.90
N ILE A 46 -5.65 6.91 6.07
CA ILE A 46 -4.60 6.98 7.11
C ILE A 46 -3.30 6.39 6.56
N LEU A 47 -3.37 5.20 5.93
CA LEU A 47 -2.18 4.60 5.30
C LEU A 47 -1.53 5.55 4.29
N VAL A 48 -2.34 6.05 3.35
CA VAL A 48 -1.84 6.87 2.26
C VAL A 48 -1.28 8.18 2.76
N TRP A 49 -1.87 8.83 3.75
CA TRP A 49 -1.40 10.11 4.29
C TRP A 49 -0.22 9.99 5.27
N SER A 50 0.03 8.81 5.82
CA SER A 50 1.16 8.54 6.71
C SER A 50 2.40 7.99 6.00
N ALA A 51 2.33 7.72 4.69
CA ALA A 51 3.43 7.09 3.95
C ALA A 51 4.29 8.12 3.18
N ASP A 52 5.59 7.86 3.05
CA ASP A 52 6.46 8.62 2.13
C ASP A 52 6.42 8.06 0.69
N ALA A 53 6.00 6.81 0.54
CA ALA A 53 5.72 6.14 -0.74
C ALA A 53 4.71 5.01 -0.55
N VAL A 54 4.00 4.63 -1.60
CA VAL A 54 3.02 3.52 -1.59
C VAL A 54 3.44 2.46 -2.60
N ILE A 55 3.61 1.21 -2.14
CA ILE A 55 3.78 0.05 -3.02
C ILE A 55 2.52 -0.82 -2.96
N ALA A 56 1.74 -0.77 -4.03
CA ALA A 56 0.55 -1.58 -4.22
C ALA A 56 0.92 -2.95 -4.83
N VAL A 57 0.69 -4.03 -4.08
CA VAL A 57 1.02 -5.39 -4.49
C VAL A 57 -0.25 -6.17 -4.83
N GLY A 58 -0.32 -6.70 -6.06
CA GLY A 58 -1.47 -7.45 -6.55
C GLY A 58 -2.65 -6.60 -7.03
N GLY A 59 -3.77 -7.24 -7.32
CA GLY A 59 -4.89 -6.65 -8.08
C GLY A 59 -6.25 -6.68 -7.38
N SER A 60 -6.33 -6.48 -6.06
CA SER A 60 -7.62 -6.41 -5.37
C SER A 60 -8.29 -5.03 -5.52
N TRP A 61 -9.61 -4.93 -5.32
CA TRP A 61 -10.32 -3.64 -5.29
C TRP A 61 -9.83 -2.72 -4.17
N GLY A 62 -9.50 -3.28 -3.00
CA GLY A 62 -8.90 -2.51 -1.90
C GLY A 62 -7.56 -1.91 -2.31
N THR A 63 -6.72 -2.69 -2.98
CA THR A 63 -5.43 -2.24 -3.53
C THR A 63 -5.60 -1.11 -4.54
N LEU A 64 -6.59 -1.21 -5.43
CA LEU A 64 -6.89 -0.14 -6.39
C LEU A 64 -7.30 1.17 -5.69
N SER A 65 -8.08 1.08 -4.60
CA SER A 65 -8.48 2.25 -3.83
C SER A 65 -7.30 2.98 -3.19
N GLU A 66 -6.30 2.24 -2.70
CA GLU A 66 -5.07 2.82 -2.13
C GLU A 66 -4.22 3.49 -3.21
N VAL A 67 -4.13 2.90 -4.41
CA VAL A 67 -3.48 3.53 -5.58
C VAL A 67 -4.17 4.86 -5.92
N ALA A 68 -5.49 4.85 -6.07
CA ALA A 68 -6.25 6.06 -6.40
C ALA A 68 -6.10 7.15 -5.32
N LEU A 69 -6.15 6.79 -4.04
CA LEU A 69 -5.90 7.71 -2.93
C LEU A 69 -4.48 8.27 -2.95
N GLY A 70 -3.47 7.44 -3.20
CA GLY A 70 -2.06 7.85 -3.29
C GLY A 70 -1.83 8.85 -4.42
N LEU A 71 -2.36 8.58 -5.61
CA LEU A 71 -2.28 9.50 -6.74
C LEU A 71 -2.99 10.81 -6.45
N ARG A 72 -4.14 10.77 -5.77
CA ARG A 72 -4.90 11.98 -5.41
C ARG A 72 -4.22 12.79 -4.32
N ARG A 73 -3.54 12.15 -3.36
CA ARG A 73 -2.68 12.83 -2.38
C ARG A 73 -1.58 13.60 -3.12
N GLY A 74 -0.93 12.95 -4.08
CA GLY A 74 0.20 13.51 -4.81
C GLY A 74 1.45 13.70 -3.93
N GLY A 75 2.56 14.05 -4.57
CA GLY A 75 3.82 14.34 -3.87
C GLY A 75 4.50 13.13 -3.22
N ILE A 76 4.06 11.91 -3.51
CA ILE A 76 4.72 10.67 -3.12
C ILE A 76 4.74 9.68 -4.29
N PRO A 77 5.76 8.82 -4.41
CA PRO A 77 5.75 7.72 -5.37
C PRO A 77 4.60 6.74 -5.09
N VAL A 78 3.88 6.36 -6.15
CA VAL A 78 2.88 5.29 -6.12
C VAL A 78 3.33 4.20 -7.09
N VAL A 79 3.70 3.05 -6.56
CA VAL A 79 4.31 1.94 -7.30
C VAL A 79 3.34 0.76 -7.32
N VAL A 80 3.21 0.08 -8.46
CA VAL A 80 2.34 -1.07 -8.64
C VAL A 80 3.16 -2.29 -9.06
N LEU A 81 3.16 -3.33 -8.21
CA LEU A 81 3.85 -4.60 -8.42
C LEU A 81 2.83 -5.72 -8.68
N GLY A 82 2.84 -6.28 -9.89
CA GLY A 82 1.98 -7.41 -10.26
C GLY A 82 0.48 -7.14 -10.11
N GLY A 83 0.06 -5.87 -10.26
CA GLY A 83 -1.28 -5.40 -9.97
C GLY A 83 -2.01 -4.80 -11.17
N TRP A 84 -3.00 -3.96 -10.87
CA TRP A 84 -3.84 -3.30 -11.86
C TRP A 84 -3.04 -2.53 -12.91
N ARG A 85 -3.56 -2.52 -14.14
CA ARG A 85 -3.21 -1.54 -15.19
C ARG A 85 -4.46 -0.70 -15.42
N ILE A 86 -4.38 0.60 -15.14
CA ILE A 86 -5.51 1.50 -15.27
C ILE A 86 -5.40 2.18 -16.64
N LEU A 87 -6.41 2.01 -17.46
CA LEU A 87 -6.50 2.64 -18.77
C LEU A 87 -7.62 3.68 -18.76
N ASP A 88 -7.47 4.75 -19.53
CA ASP A 88 -8.52 5.74 -19.77
C ASP A 88 -9.53 5.24 -20.83
N ALA A 89 -10.47 6.11 -21.21
CA ALA A 89 -11.52 5.78 -22.17
C ALA A 89 -10.98 5.47 -23.58
N ASP A 90 -9.78 5.96 -23.91
CA ASP A 90 -9.11 5.74 -25.19
C ASP A 90 -8.18 4.50 -25.15
N GLY A 91 -8.13 3.80 -24.02
CA GLY A 91 -7.29 2.62 -23.80
C GLY A 91 -5.83 2.97 -23.50
N LEU A 92 -5.51 4.23 -23.21
CA LEU A 92 -4.16 4.67 -22.85
C LEU A 92 -3.92 4.52 -21.35
N PRO A 93 -2.69 4.18 -20.91
CA PRO A 93 -2.38 4.11 -19.49
C PRO A 93 -2.63 5.44 -18.77
N VAL A 94 -3.37 5.39 -17.66
CA VAL A 94 -3.54 6.54 -16.78
C VAL A 94 -2.19 6.87 -16.14
N PRO A 95 -1.69 8.11 -16.25
CA PRO A 95 -0.39 8.49 -15.70
C PRO A 95 -0.39 8.51 -14.17
N GLY A 96 0.80 8.38 -13.59
CA GLY A 96 1.02 8.50 -12.15
C GLY A 96 1.64 7.24 -11.54
N PRO A 97 0.97 6.07 -11.58
CA PRO A 97 1.53 4.85 -11.02
C PRO A 97 2.76 4.39 -11.80
N VAL A 98 3.85 4.09 -11.07
CA VAL A 98 5.03 3.43 -11.62
C VAL A 98 4.80 1.93 -11.57
N HIS A 99 4.67 1.30 -12.74
CA HIS A 99 4.48 -0.15 -12.80
C HIS A 99 5.82 -0.87 -12.92
N VAL A 100 6.01 -1.88 -12.08
CA VAL A 100 7.25 -2.66 -11.95
C VAL A 100 6.97 -4.16 -11.96
N ALA A 101 7.99 -4.97 -12.25
CA ALA A 101 7.89 -6.42 -12.34
C ALA A 101 8.48 -7.14 -11.12
N THR A 102 9.40 -6.50 -10.39
CA THR A 102 10.13 -7.12 -9.26
C THR A 102 9.98 -6.32 -7.97
N ALA A 103 10.25 -6.97 -6.84
CA ALA A 103 10.24 -6.31 -5.54
C ALA A 103 11.39 -5.28 -5.43
N GLU A 104 12.53 -5.60 -6.04
CA GLU A 104 13.72 -4.74 -6.10
C GLU A 104 13.43 -3.45 -6.86
N GLU A 105 12.83 -3.55 -8.05
CA GLU A 105 12.37 -2.37 -8.80
C GLU A 105 11.33 -1.57 -8.01
N ALA A 106 10.44 -2.25 -7.29
CA ALA A 106 9.42 -1.58 -6.50
C ALA A 106 10.02 -0.71 -5.39
N VAL A 107 11.00 -1.25 -4.67
CA VAL A 107 11.73 -0.52 -3.62
C VAL A 107 12.57 0.60 -4.22
N ALA A 108 13.28 0.35 -5.32
CA ALA A 108 14.08 1.39 -5.99
C ALA A 108 13.20 2.58 -6.42
N ALA A 109 12.05 2.32 -7.05
CA ALA A 109 11.11 3.37 -7.46
C ALA A 109 10.49 4.11 -6.27
N ALA A 110 10.22 3.42 -5.15
CA ALA A 110 9.68 4.04 -3.94
C ALA A 110 10.69 4.93 -3.20
N LEU A 111 11.98 4.71 -3.39
CA LEU A 111 13.08 5.48 -2.77
C LEU A 111 13.69 6.53 -3.71
N SER A 112 13.18 6.66 -4.93
CA SER A 112 13.67 7.64 -5.90
C SER A 112 13.03 9.00 -5.60
N ASP A 113 13.86 10.02 -5.40
CA ASP A 113 13.46 11.42 -5.18
C ASP A 113 12.80 12.04 -6.42
#